data_AF-A0A844F8D1-F1
#
_entry.id   AF-A0A844F8D1-F1
#
_cell.length_a   1.000
_cell.length_b   1.000
_cell.length_c   1.000
_cell.angle_alpha   90.00
_cell.angle_beta   90.00
_cell.angle_gamma   90.00
#
_symmetry.space_group_name_H-M   'P 1'
#
loop_
_entity.id
_entity.type
_entity.pdbx_description
1 polymer ?
#
loop_
_entity_poly.entity_id
_entity_poly.type
_entity_poly.pdbx_seq_one_letter_code
_entity_poly.pdbx_strand_id
1 'polypeptide(L)'
;VCNGYVAGRIAASRGLATFSNLEMQHSPKIFCIFLQKVLAKNKEKFLEGFSLAYQYVLWHKEEFKKKIEKLSFLKSRMLVADTQRYSMILSSSYHPSLLMDENEREAFFISMLKGRSESEDRIAKDEMNCLSHGDIPYYEYHLNDKKLYSGMGDELGEYFEEAPINSLLKKIDDLNEADMKKQQRYIQTALELMPSSREKYENGTYYVGENSISSSTKETKNKYNRQIEHLIDRVVEEAVWNQERTEVNWCQTKLSTEKQMTWNIGAMGMYLYSGLSGMLLLFHELKQFSCSEKVENIFNALQKMLFRYSEAGTKSINNLQSDATGAYDGESSIVYVYLILYEKSKDIRYLNYAEQHAQIVEKLIDRDKRYDMLSGNAGAAYVLLKLYKHTGNSQYLYIAEQAIEILQKNSEKQQKGIGWRIVDDLPPMSGMAHGNAGILMPVVELWKETGKKKYKEMAEEIWQYEESLYDVNIQNWLDVRCGSSDEEQIGAVAWCHGAGGILISRIYCNALVDDEMWKKRFEKDISRAYEKLKRYWKRDSWSLCHGICGNLWILNQIDEFTDININECIKLLPQEILNPGFMNGYGGMIYYYLIYRD
;
A
#
# COMPACT_ATOMS: atom_id res chain seq x y z
N VAL A 1 33.15 -11.57 9.27
CA VAL A 1 34.24 -12.37 8.64
C VAL A 1 34.05 -13.88 8.87
N CYS A 2 33.66 -14.35 10.06
CA CYS A 2 33.53 -15.79 10.34
C CYS A 2 32.36 -16.53 9.64
N ASN A 3 31.24 -15.85 9.30
CA ASN A 3 30.08 -16.52 8.67
C ASN A 3 30.29 -16.93 7.20
N GLY A 4 31.22 -16.29 6.48
CA GLY A 4 31.52 -16.63 5.08
C GLY A 4 32.35 -17.91 4.93
N TYR A 5 33.17 -18.22 5.95
CA TYR A 5 34.13 -19.34 5.91
C TYR A 5 33.44 -20.71 6.04
N VAL A 6 32.41 -20.79 6.89
CA VAL A 6 31.65 -22.03 7.12
C VAL A 6 30.73 -22.33 5.93
N ALA A 7 30.14 -21.30 5.33
CA ALA A 7 29.24 -21.44 4.17
C ALA A 7 29.99 -21.83 2.88
N GLY A 8 31.19 -21.30 2.64
CA GLY A 8 32.03 -21.66 1.49
C GLY A 8 32.42 -23.14 1.47
N ARG A 9 32.68 -23.74 2.65
CA ARG A 9 32.97 -25.18 2.75
C ARG A 9 31.78 -26.07 2.42
N ILE A 10 30.56 -25.65 2.77
CA ILE A 10 29.32 -26.42 2.49
C ILE A 10 28.97 -26.39 0.99
N ALA A 11 29.23 -25.27 0.31
CA ALA A 11 29.03 -25.14 -1.13
C ALA A 11 30.04 -25.98 -1.93
N ALA A 12 31.32 -25.97 -1.51
CA ALA A 12 32.38 -26.77 -2.14
C ALA A 12 32.17 -28.28 -1.95
N SER A 13 31.69 -28.73 -0.79
CA SER A 13 31.46 -30.16 -0.51
C SER A 13 30.27 -30.77 -1.27
N ARG A 14 29.44 -29.96 -1.92
CA ARG A 14 28.25 -30.41 -2.68
C ARG A 14 28.37 -30.24 -4.20
N GLY A 15 29.55 -29.86 -4.71
CA GLY A 15 29.81 -29.80 -6.15
C GLY A 15 28.96 -28.78 -6.92
N LEU A 16 28.43 -27.75 -6.25
CA LEU A 16 27.42 -26.85 -6.84
C LEU A 16 27.98 -25.56 -7.47
N ALA A 17 29.29 -25.33 -7.47
CA ALA A 17 29.92 -24.28 -8.29
C ALA A 17 31.45 -24.41 -8.39
N THR A 18 31.99 -24.13 -9.58
CA THR A 18 33.40 -23.79 -9.82
C THR A 18 33.59 -22.27 -9.68
N PHE A 19 33.51 -21.75 -8.47
CA PHE A 19 34.00 -20.40 -8.17
C PHE A 19 35.08 -20.51 -7.09
N SER A 20 36.19 -19.81 -7.28
CA SER A 20 37.30 -19.86 -6.34
C SER A 20 36.84 -19.29 -4.99
N ASN A 21 37.27 -19.90 -3.88
CA ASN A 21 36.95 -19.45 -2.51
C ASN A 21 37.27 -17.95 -2.25
N LEU A 22 38.09 -17.32 -3.09
CA LEU A 22 38.44 -15.91 -3.02
C LEU A 22 37.32 -14.97 -3.53
N GLU A 23 36.55 -15.34 -4.56
CA GLU A 23 35.52 -14.44 -5.11
C GLU A 23 34.31 -14.28 -4.18
N MET A 24 33.97 -15.33 -3.41
CA MET A 24 32.88 -15.28 -2.42
C MET A 24 33.24 -14.50 -1.14
N GLN A 25 34.53 -14.37 -0.81
CA GLN A 25 34.98 -13.62 0.37
C GLN A 25 34.92 -12.10 0.18
N HIS A 26 34.98 -11.61 -1.06
CA HIS A 26 35.12 -10.18 -1.34
C HIS A 26 33.82 -9.45 -1.75
N SER A 27 32.68 -10.15 -1.86
CA SER A 27 31.40 -9.47 -2.10
C SER A 27 30.22 -10.15 -1.39
N PRO A 28 29.88 -9.72 -0.15
CA PRO A 28 28.68 -10.16 0.57
C PRO A 28 27.40 -10.02 -0.26
N LYS A 29 27.36 -9.01 -1.14
CA LYS A 29 26.22 -8.75 -2.04
C LYS A 29 26.02 -9.89 -3.05
N ILE A 30 27.08 -10.42 -3.66
CA ILE A 30 26.97 -11.49 -4.66
C ILE A 30 26.49 -12.79 -4.00
N PHE A 31 26.97 -13.10 -2.80
CA PHE A 31 26.52 -14.26 -2.03
C PHE A 31 25.04 -14.13 -1.60
N CYS A 32 24.63 -12.95 -1.14
CA CYS A 32 23.22 -12.70 -0.81
C CYS A 32 22.32 -12.88 -2.03
N ILE A 33 22.69 -12.36 -3.21
CA ILE A 33 21.91 -12.51 -4.44
C ILE A 33 21.81 -13.99 -4.86
N PHE A 34 22.91 -14.75 -4.75
CA PHE A 34 22.90 -16.19 -5.04
C PHE A 34 21.98 -16.96 -4.10
N LEU A 35 22.08 -16.71 -2.79
CA LEU A 35 21.21 -17.33 -1.79
C LEU A 35 19.74 -16.99 -2.03
N GLN A 36 19.41 -15.74 -2.35
CA GLN A 36 18.04 -15.32 -2.67
C GLN A 36 17.49 -16.12 -3.87
N LYS A 37 18.27 -16.31 -4.93
CA LYS A 37 17.86 -17.13 -6.09
C LYS A 37 17.65 -18.61 -5.72
N VAL A 38 18.54 -19.18 -4.90
CA VAL A 38 18.41 -20.58 -4.44
C VAL A 38 17.17 -20.77 -3.57
N LEU A 39 16.90 -19.85 -2.64
CA LEU A 39 15.73 -19.88 -1.78
C LEU A 39 14.44 -19.71 -2.58
N ALA A 40 14.40 -18.75 -3.51
CA ALA A 40 13.26 -18.53 -4.39
C ALA A 40 12.92 -19.77 -5.26
N LYS A 41 13.95 -20.54 -5.67
CA LYS A 41 13.78 -21.78 -6.45
C LYS A 41 13.32 -22.96 -5.61
N ASN A 42 13.61 -22.97 -4.30
CA ASN A 42 13.24 -24.05 -3.38
C ASN A 42 12.12 -23.66 -2.41
N LYS A 43 11.29 -22.67 -2.79
CA LYS A 43 10.17 -22.15 -1.97
C LYS A 43 9.27 -23.26 -1.44
N GLU A 44 8.87 -24.18 -2.32
CA GLU A 44 7.96 -25.28 -1.96
C GLU A 44 8.55 -26.17 -0.87
N LYS A 45 9.82 -26.55 -0.98
CA LYS A 45 10.52 -27.34 0.05
C LYS A 45 10.66 -26.61 1.37
N PHE A 46 10.86 -25.28 1.33
CA PHE A 46 10.93 -24.47 2.54
C PHE A 46 9.57 -24.40 3.24
N LEU A 47 8.50 -24.16 2.48
CA LEU A 47 7.12 -24.16 3.00
C LEU A 47 6.73 -25.53 3.51
N GLU A 48 7.07 -26.62 2.82
CA GLU A 48 6.84 -27.99 3.26
C GLU A 48 7.56 -28.27 4.58
N GLY A 49 8.86 -27.95 4.68
CA GLY A 49 9.63 -28.12 5.91
C GLY A 49 9.07 -27.32 7.09
N PHE A 50 8.67 -26.06 6.85
CA PHE A 50 7.97 -25.24 7.85
C PHE A 50 6.65 -25.89 8.29
N SER A 51 5.86 -26.38 7.34
CA SER A 51 4.55 -26.98 7.61
C SER A 51 4.68 -28.25 8.45
N LEU A 52 5.62 -29.12 8.09
CA LEU A 52 5.89 -30.36 8.83
C LEU A 52 6.33 -30.06 10.26
N ALA A 53 7.23 -29.09 10.45
CA ALA A 53 7.68 -28.67 11.78
C ALA A 53 6.52 -28.07 12.61
N TYR A 54 5.70 -27.21 11.99
CA TYR A 54 4.56 -26.59 12.66
C TYR A 54 3.51 -27.62 13.07
N GLN A 55 3.12 -28.52 12.15
CA GLN A 55 2.16 -29.59 12.41
C GLN A 55 2.64 -30.53 13.52
N TYR A 56 3.93 -30.84 13.55
CA TYR A 56 4.50 -31.66 14.62
C TYR A 56 4.34 -31.00 15.99
N VAL A 57 4.60 -29.69 16.11
CA VAL A 57 4.36 -28.95 17.36
C VAL A 57 2.86 -28.91 17.68
N LEU A 58 2.01 -28.70 16.67
CA LEU A 58 0.56 -28.64 16.82
C LEU A 58 -0.02 -29.96 17.38
N TRP A 59 0.47 -31.12 16.93
CA TRP A 59 0.03 -32.43 17.44
C TRP A 59 0.63 -32.80 18.79
N HIS A 60 1.76 -32.19 19.16
CA HIS A 60 2.52 -32.54 20.38
C HIS A 60 2.67 -31.34 21.35
N LYS A 61 1.69 -30.43 21.41
CA LYS A 61 1.75 -29.19 22.22
C LYS A 61 2.19 -29.43 23.66
N GLU A 62 1.56 -30.38 24.36
CA GLU A 62 1.88 -30.68 25.76
C GLU A 62 3.31 -31.18 25.97
N GLU A 63 3.85 -31.95 25.02
CA GLU A 63 5.24 -32.39 25.07
C GLU A 63 6.21 -31.22 24.89
N PHE A 64 5.92 -30.34 23.94
CA PHE A 64 6.73 -29.13 23.70
C PHE A 64 6.69 -28.18 24.89
N LYS A 65 5.52 -27.96 25.50
CA LYS A 65 5.37 -27.13 26.71
C LYS A 65 6.23 -27.68 27.85
N LYS A 66 6.16 -28.98 28.15
CA LYS A 66 7.00 -29.62 29.17
C LYS A 66 8.50 -29.50 28.88
N LYS A 67 8.92 -29.50 27.61
CA LYS A 67 10.32 -29.29 27.23
C LYS A 67 10.73 -27.83 27.46
N ILE A 68 9.88 -26.88 27.13
CA ILE A 68 10.13 -25.44 27.30
C ILE A 68 10.15 -25.04 28.77
N GLU A 69 9.27 -25.58 29.60
CA GLU A 69 9.26 -25.32 31.05
C GLU A 69 10.60 -25.67 31.72
N LYS A 70 11.28 -26.72 31.24
CA LYS A 70 12.63 -27.09 31.72
C LYS A 70 13.70 -26.04 31.38
N LEU A 71 13.43 -25.16 30.42
CA LEU A 71 14.31 -24.08 30.00
C LEU A 71 14.04 -22.77 30.78
N SER A 72 13.08 -22.75 31.71
CA SER A 72 12.68 -21.54 32.46
C SER A 72 13.83 -20.80 33.16
N PHE A 73 14.92 -21.49 33.50
CA PHE A 73 16.10 -20.90 34.14
C PHE A 73 17.16 -20.38 33.16
N LEU A 74 16.96 -20.53 31.84
CA LEU A 74 17.92 -20.05 30.85
C LEU A 74 17.91 -18.52 30.75
N LYS A 75 19.09 -18.00 30.47
CA LYS A 75 19.30 -16.61 30.07
C LYS A 75 19.34 -16.49 28.55
N SER A 76 18.86 -15.38 28.02
CA SER A 76 18.94 -15.07 26.60
C SER A 76 19.35 -13.62 26.39
N ARG A 77 20.05 -13.36 25.28
CA ARG A 77 20.48 -12.02 24.89
C ARG A 77 19.30 -11.20 24.39
N MET A 78 19.16 -9.97 24.88
CA MET A 78 18.23 -8.98 24.37
C MET A 78 18.96 -7.98 23.48
N LEU A 79 18.36 -7.64 22.34
CA LEU A 79 18.82 -6.54 21.49
C LEU A 79 17.82 -5.38 21.63
N VAL A 80 18.13 -4.41 22.48
CA VAL A 80 17.29 -3.21 22.69
C VAL A 80 17.35 -2.28 21.47
N ALA A 81 18.49 -2.22 20.80
CA ALA A 81 18.65 -1.54 19.51
C ALA A 81 19.63 -2.31 18.62
N ASP A 82 19.59 -2.01 17.32
CA ASP A 82 20.49 -2.60 16.35
C ASP A 82 21.96 -2.32 16.70
N THR A 83 22.78 -3.38 16.69
CA THR A 83 24.23 -3.28 16.92
C THR A 83 24.89 -2.23 16.01
N GLN A 84 24.38 -2.08 14.78
CA GLN A 84 24.88 -1.08 13.83
C GLN A 84 24.70 0.35 14.35
N ARG A 85 23.59 0.66 15.02
CA ARG A 85 23.34 1.97 15.62
C ARG A 85 24.44 2.31 16.62
N TYR A 86 24.70 1.41 17.56
CA TYR A 86 25.77 1.58 18.55
C TYR A 86 27.14 1.71 17.92
N SER A 87 27.45 0.85 16.94
CA SER A 87 28.73 0.90 16.23
C SER A 87 28.95 2.23 15.50
N MET A 88 27.90 2.78 14.86
CA MET A 88 27.96 4.09 14.21
C MET A 88 28.16 5.22 15.22
N ILE A 89 27.42 5.20 16.34
CA ILE A 89 27.56 6.20 17.42
C ILE A 89 28.96 6.16 17.99
N LEU A 90 29.44 4.96 18.33
CA LEU A 90 30.75 4.76 18.91
C LEU A 90 31.87 5.22 17.98
N SER A 91 31.80 4.83 16.69
CA SER A 91 32.76 5.26 15.68
C SER A 91 32.75 6.79 15.48
N SER A 92 31.56 7.40 15.52
CA SER A 92 31.41 8.86 15.43
C SER A 92 31.98 9.57 16.66
N SER A 93 31.89 8.96 17.84
CA SER A 93 32.44 9.49 19.09
C SER A 93 33.97 9.58 19.11
N TYR A 94 34.65 8.94 18.16
CA TYR A 94 36.11 8.99 17.98
C TYR A 94 36.57 10.12 17.05
N HIS A 95 35.67 11.00 16.62
CA HIS A 95 36.06 12.19 15.88
C HIS A 95 36.98 13.09 16.74
N PRO A 96 38.09 13.64 16.20
CA PRO A 96 39.05 14.42 16.99
C PRO A 96 38.43 15.54 17.82
N SER A 97 37.41 16.25 17.31
CA SER A 97 36.72 17.30 18.08
C SER A 97 36.12 16.78 19.39
N LEU A 98 35.49 15.60 19.36
CA LEU A 98 34.88 14.97 20.53
C LEU A 98 35.93 14.31 21.43
N LEU A 99 37.11 13.95 20.92
CA LEU A 99 38.19 13.38 21.75
C LEU A 99 39.00 14.46 22.49
N MET A 100 38.92 15.72 22.05
CA MET A 100 39.65 16.83 22.66
C MET A 100 38.95 17.40 23.90
N ASP A 101 37.62 17.25 24.02
CA ASP A 101 36.83 17.68 25.17
C ASP A 101 35.87 16.57 25.63
N GLU A 102 36.06 16.10 26.85
CA GLU A 102 35.22 15.06 27.47
C GLU A 102 33.75 15.49 27.57
N ASN A 103 33.48 16.77 27.85
CA ASN A 103 32.11 17.28 27.97
C ASN A 103 31.40 17.31 26.61
N GLU A 104 32.12 17.59 25.52
CA GLU A 104 31.55 17.54 24.17
C GLU A 104 31.22 16.10 23.78
N ARG A 105 32.08 15.13 24.15
CA ARG A 105 31.83 13.70 23.92
C ARG A 105 30.63 13.19 24.70
N GLU A 106 30.50 13.59 25.95
CA GLU A 106 29.36 13.24 26.81
C GLU A 106 28.07 13.86 26.26
N ALA A 107 28.09 15.14 25.90
CA ALA A 107 26.95 15.83 25.30
C ALA A 107 26.50 15.17 23.97
N PHE A 108 27.46 14.67 23.17
CA PHE A 108 27.17 13.91 21.96
C PHE A 108 26.37 12.64 22.28
N PHE A 109 26.78 11.84 23.27
CA PHE A 109 26.03 10.64 23.68
C PHE A 109 24.63 10.98 24.21
N ILE A 110 24.51 12.01 25.06
CA ILE A 110 23.20 12.47 25.59
C ILE A 110 22.26 12.87 24.46
N SER A 111 22.76 13.57 23.44
CA SER A 111 21.94 14.02 22.32
C SER A 111 21.34 12.86 21.51
N MET A 112 22.04 11.72 21.45
CA MET A 112 21.63 10.52 20.70
C MET A 112 20.63 9.64 21.46
N LEU A 113 20.44 9.91 22.75
CA LEU A 113 19.45 9.26 23.62
C LEU A 113 18.14 10.05 23.75
N LYS A 114 18.05 11.23 23.11
CA LYS A 114 16.83 12.05 23.10
C LYS A 114 15.66 11.34 22.40
N GLY A 115 14.47 11.51 22.96
CA GLY A 115 13.22 10.94 22.43
C GLY A 115 12.81 9.61 23.05
N ARG A 116 13.52 9.14 24.07
CA ARG A 116 13.14 7.97 24.87
C ARG A 116 12.14 8.30 25.96
N SER A 117 11.38 7.28 26.35
CA SER A 117 10.41 7.37 27.44
C SER A 117 11.11 7.35 28.80
N GLU A 118 10.49 7.91 29.85
CA GLU A 118 11.02 7.87 31.22
C GLU A 118 11.25 6.43 31.72
N SER A 119 10.47 5.47 31.23
CA SER A 119 10.67 4.04 31.53
C SER A 119 11.98 3.45 31.00
N GLU A 120 12.64 4.13 30.05
CA GLU A 120 13.90 3.68 29.45
C GLU A 120 15.13 4.39 30.02
N ASP A 121 14.96 5.27 31.02
CA ASP A 121 16.04 6.09 31.58
C ASP A 121 17.21 5.25 32.10
N ARG A 122 16.92 4.11 32.74
CA ARG A 122 17.95 3.20 33.28
C ARG A 122 18.76 2.56 32.16
N ILE A 123 18.10 2.16 31.08
CA ILE A 123 18.74 1.56 29.90
C ILE A 123 19.57 2.63 29.20
N ALA A 124 19.03 3.84 29.01
CA ALA A 124 19.75 4.93 28.38
C ALA A 124 21.04 5.30 29.13
N LYS A 125 21.00 5.34 30.48
CA LYS A 125 22.19 5.57 31.31
C LYS A 125 23.23 4.45 31.17
N ASP A 126 22.79 3.21 31.15
CA ASP A 126 23.68 2.06 30.96
C ASP A 126 24.31 2.05 29.55
N GLU A 127 23.52 2.34 28.51
CA GLU A 127 24.03 2.47 27.14
C GLU A 127 25.09 3.57 27.04
N MET A 128 24.85 4.73 27.66
CA MET A 128 25.81 5.82 27.73
C MET A 128 27.11 5.40 28.41
N ASN A 129 26.98 4.69 29.54
CA ASN A 129 28.12 4.17 30.27
C ASN A 129 28.94 3.20 29.39
N CYS A 130 28.30 2.22 28.76
CA CYS A 130 28.97 1.29 27.84
C CYS A 130 29.70 2.02 26.70
N LEU A 131 29.00 2.92 26.01
CA LEU A 131 29.54 3.64 24.85
C LEU A 131 30.70 4.57 25.23
N SER A 132 30.64 5.23 26.39
CA SER A 132 31.73 6.07 26.90
C SER A 132 33.02 5.28 27.12
N HIS A 133 32.89 4.02 27.55
CA HIS A 133 34.00 3.09 27.79
C HIS A 133 34.50 2.37 26.53
N GLY A 134 33.86 2.56 25.38
CA GLY A 134 34.27 1.90 24.14
C GLY A 134 33.47 0.63 23.80
N ASP A 135 32.46 0.28 24.59
CA ASP A 135 31.74 -0.98 24.48
C ASP A 135 30.38 -0.82 23.79
N ILE A 136 29.96 -1.89 23.10
CA ILE A 136 28.59 -1.99 22.58
C ILE A 136 27.70 -2.53 23.71
N PRO A 137 26.60 -1.84 24.06
CA PRO A 137 25.68 -2.29 25.09
C PRO A 137 25.20 -3.72 24.86
N TYR A 138 25.18 -4.51 25.93
CA TYR A 138 24.79 -5.91 25.93
C TYR A 138 23.83 -6.17 27.07
N TYR A 139 22.71 -6.83 26.76
CA TYR A 139 21.62 -7.07 27.70
C TYR A 139 21.22 -8.53 27.73
N GLU A 140 20.83 -8.99 28.92
CA GLU A 140 20.33 -10.34 29.15
C GLU A 140 18.99 -10.30 29.86
N TYR A 141 18.17 -11.33 29.64
CA TYR A 141 16.95 -11.57 30.40
C TYR A 141 16.83 -13.04 30.78
N HIS A 142 16.12 -13.30 31.87
CA HIS A 142 15.79 -14.65 32.30
C HIS A 142 14.38 -15.01 31.82
N LEU A 143 14.16 -16.25 31.39
CA LEU A 143 12.86 -16.66 30.86
C LEU A 143 11.75 -16.67 31.92
N ASN A 144 12.07 -16.88 33.20
CA ASN A 144 11.13 -16.97 34.31
C ASN A 144 10.92 -15.65 35.07
N ASP A 145 11.46 -14.54 34.58
CA ASP A 145 11.45 -13.24 35.24
C ASP A 145 11.01 -12.14 34.26
N LYS A 146 10.64 -10.98 34.78
CA LYS A 146 10.23 -9.79 34.01
C LYS A 146 11.36 -8.79 33.81
N LYS A 147 12.53 -9.06 34.39
CA LYS A 147 13.63 -8.12 34.50
C LYS A 147 14.59 -8.19 33.32
N LEU A 148 15.19 -7.04 33.02
CA LEU A 148 16.33 -6.91 32.11
C LEU A 148 17.61 -6.67 32.92
N TYR A 149 18.70 -7.29 32.49
CA TYR A 149 20.00 -7.21 33.14
C TYR A 149 21.06 -6.64 32.19
N SER A 150 21.97 -5.82 32.72
CA SER A 150 23.15 -5.35 31.98
C SER A 150 24.14 -6.50 31.73
N GLY A 151 25.11 -6.30 30.84
CA GLY A 151 26.21 -7.25 30.62
C GLY A 151 27.08 -7.49 31.85
N MET A 152 26.99 -6.62 32.86
CA MET A 152 27.68 -6.75 34.15
C MET A 152 26.81 -7.45 35.22
N GLY A 153 25.55 -7.74 34.90
CA GLY A 153 24.59 -8.41 35.77
C GLY A 153 23.72 -7.47 36.61
N ASP A 154 23.79 -6.16 36.38
CA ASP A 154 22.97 -5.18 37.10
C ASP A 154 21.52 -5.22 36.63
N GLU A 155 20.57 -5.13 37.56
CA GLU A 155 19.15 -5.09 37.25
C GLU A 155 18.74 -3.71 36.71
N LEU A 156 18.22 -3.67 35.48
CA LEU A 156 17.76 -2.45 34.81
C LEU A 156 16.26 -2.17 34.99
N GLY A 157 15.55 -3.04 35.72
CA GLY A 157 14.13 -2.92 36.06
C GLY A 157 13.25 -3.97 35.38
N GLU A 158 11.95 -3.91 35.68
CA GLU A 158 10.92 -4.75 35.05
C GLU A 158 10.66 -4.23 33.63
N TYR A 159 11.29 -4.86 32.65
CA TYR A 159 11.18 -4.49 31.23
C TYR A 159 10.00 -5.18 30.54
N PHE A 160 9.65 -6.40 30.98
CA PHE A 160 8.56 -7.18 30.38
C PHE A 160 7.29 -7.13 31.24
N GLU A 161 6.13 -7.02 30.58
CA GLU A 161 4.83 -7.09 31.27
C GLU A 161 4.58 -8.47 31.93
N GLU A 162 5.06 -9.53 31.29
CA GLU A 162 5.02 -10.91 31.78
C GLU A 162 6.36 -11.62 31.57
N ALA A 163 6.59 -12.71 32.31
CA ALA A 163 7.79 -13.52 32.13
C ALA A 163 7.80 -14.12 30.71
N PRO A 164 8.91 -14.01 29.94
CA PRO A 164 8.96 -14.46 28.54
C PRO A 164 8.58 -15.94 28.32
N ILE A 165 8.79 -16.79 29.32
CA ILE A 165 8.33 -18.19 29.28
C ILE A 165 6.82 -18.30 29.13
N ASN A 166 6.05 -17.42 29.77
CA ASN A 166 4.59 -17.42 29.68
C ASN A 166 4.13 -17.03 28.27
N SER A 167 4.76 -16.03 27.65
CA SER A 167 4.49 -15.66 26.27
C SER A 167 4.81 -16.79 25.29
N LEU A 168 5.89 -17.55 25.52
CA LEU A 168 6.23 -18.74 24.71
C LEU A 168 5.20 -19.86 24.86
N LEU A 169 4.78 -20.16 26.09
CA LEU A 169 3.76 -21.19 26.36
C LEU A 169 2.41 -20.81 25.76
N LYS A 170 1.97 -19.56 25.95
CA LYS A 170 0.77 -19.01 25.32
C LYS A 170 0.83 -19.09 23.80
N LYS A 171 1.98 -18.77 23.20
CA LYS A 171 2.17 -18.89 21.75
C LYS A 171 2.00 -20.33 21.26
N ILE A 172 2.42 -21.34 22.03
CA ILE A 172 2.20 -22.75 21.69
C ILE A 172 0.72 -23.12 21.80
N ASP A 173 0.04 -22.65 22.86
CA ASP A 173 -1.39 -22.87 23.04
C ASP A 173 -2.19 -22.26 21.89
N ASP A 174 -1.80 -21.09 21.40
CA ASP A 174 -2.46 -20.37 20.31
C ASP A 174 -2.19 -20.98 18.91
N LEU A 175 -1.19 -21.88 18.75
CA LEU A 175 -0.91 -22.50 17.45
C LEU A 175 -2.14 -23.24 16.92
N ASN A 176 -2.48 -23.01 15.65
CA ASN A 176 -3.60 -23.65 14.99
C ASN A 176 -3.40 -23.63 13.47
N GLU A 177 -4.27 -24.33 12.73
CA GLU A 177 -4.14 -24.40 11.27
C GLU A 177 -4.30 -23.04 10.57
N ALA A 178 -5.11 -22.13 11.12
CA ALA A 178 -5.29 -20.79 10.55
C ALA A 178 -4.02 -19.94 10.73
N ASP A 179 -3.40 -19.97 11.91
CA ASP A 179 -2.10 -19.33 12.12
C ASP A 179 -1.02 -19.95 11.22
N MET A 180 -0.95 -21.29 11.10
CA MET A 180 0.00 -21.94 10.18
C MET A 180 -0.15 -21.42 8.74
N LYS A 181 -1.37 -21.36 8.22
CA LYS A 181 -1.65 -20.83 6.88
C LYS A 181 -1.26 -19.36 6.75
N LYS A 182 -1.44 -18.56 7.80
CA LYS A 182 -1.01 -17.15 7.86
C LYS A 182 0.52 -17.03 7.81
N GLN A 183 1.25 -17.82 8.60
CA GLN A 183 2.72 -17.85 8.58
C GLN A 183 3.27 -18.33 7.23
N GLN A 184 2.65 -19.34 6.61
CA GLN A 184 3.00 -19.78 5.26
C GLN A 184 2.86 -18.64 4.23
N ARG A 185 1.81 -17.83 4.32
CA ARG A 185 1.64 -16.66 3.45
C ARG A 185 2.73 -15.61 3.66
N TYR A 186 3.12 -15.33 4.90
CA TYR A 186 4.25 -14.42 5.18
C TYR A 186 5.56 -14.92 4.57
N ILE A 187 5.86 -16.21 4.77
CA ILE A 187 7.06 -16.84 4.21
C ILE A 187 7.03 -16.81 2.68
N GLN A 188 5.90 -17.21 2.08
CA GLN A 188 5.73 -17.18 0.63
C GLN A 188 5.96 -15.77 0.08
N THR A 189 5.31 -14.77 0.67
CA THR A 189 5.38 -13.39 0.21
C THR A 189 6.79 -12.83 0.34
N ALA A 190 7.47 -13.08 1.47
CA ALA A 190 8.85 -12.66 1.68
C ALA A 190 9.81 -13.28 0.65
N LEU A 191 9.58 -14.54 0.26
CA LEU A 191 10.42 -15.23 -0.73
C LEU A 191 10.13 -14.79 -2.18
N GLU A 192 8.88 -14.46 -2.50
CA GLU A 192 8.48 -14.10 -3.86
C GLU A 192 8.70 -12.61 -4.19
N LEU A 193 8.67 -11.74 -3.18
CA LEU A 193 8.91 -10.30 -3.33
C LEU A 193 10.39 -9.90 -3.21
N MET A 194 11.31 -10.86 -3.17
CA MET A 194 12.74 -10.56 -3.20
C MET A 194 13.10 -9.81 -4.50
N PRO A 195 14.02 -8.82 -4.46
CA PRO A 195 14.39 -8.03 -5.65
C PRO A 195 14.85 -8.89 -6.84
N SER A 196 15.49 -10.03 -6.58
CA SER A 196 15.93 -10.98 -7.61
C SER A 196 14.80 -11.77 -8.29
N SER A 197 13.54 -11.56 -7.91
CA SER A 197 12.36 -12.27 -8.42
C SER A 197 11.33 -11.35 -9.05
N ARG A 198 11.78 -10.21 -9.60
CA ARG A 198 10.92 -9.19 -10.22
C ARG A 198 9.94 -9.73 -11.25
N GLU A 199 10.40 -10.62 -12.13
CA GLU A 199 9.58 -11.30 -13.14
C GLU A 199 8.33 -12.01 -12.57
N LYS A 200 8.34 -12.37 -11.27
CA LYS A 200 7.22 -13.08 -10.62
C LYS A 200 6.08 -12.17 -10.17
N TYR A 201 6.31 -10.86 -10.09
CA TYR A 201 5.31 -9.89 -9.61
C TYR A 201 5.05 -8.75 -10.61
N GLU A 202 5.62 -8.85 -11.82
CA GLU A 202 5.23 -8.01 -12.94
C GLU A 202 3.80 -8.37 -13.38
N ASN A 203 3.05 -7.34 -13.77
CA ASN A 203 1.64 -7.47 -14.09
C ASN A 203 1.45 -7.28 -15.60
N GLY A 204 1.43 -8.41 -16.32
CA GLY A 204 1.28 -8.47 -17.76
C GLY A 204 -0.05 -7.91 -18.26
N THR A 205 -0.07 -7.53 -19.53
CA THR A 205 -1.27 -7.10 -20.26
C THR A 205 -1.39 -7.95 -21.51
N TYR A 206 -2.59 -8.49 -21.76
CA TYR A 206 -2.78 -9.49 -22.81
C TYR A 206 -3.84 -9.05 -23.81
N TYR A 207 -3.54 -9.28 -25.10
CA TYR A 207 -4.53 -9.11 -26.16
C TYR A 207 -5.64 -10.16 -26.04
N VAL A 208 -6.88 -9.72 -26.20
CA VAL A 208 -8.08 -10.56 -26.20
C VAL A 208 -8.71 -10.44 -27.58
N GLY A 209 -8.69 -11.52 -28.36
CA GLY A 209 -9.30 -11.55 -29.69
C GLY A 209 -10.83 -11.52 -29.62
N GLU A 210 -11.49 -11.11 -30.72
CA GLU A 210 -12.95 -10.96 -30.80
C GLU A 210 -13.72 -12.26 -30.52
N ASN A 211 -13.11 -13.42 -30.77
CA ASN A 211 -13.71 -14.74 -30.54
C ASN A 211 -13.45 -15.33 -29.14
N SER A 212 -12.81 -14.60 -28.23
CA SER A 212 -12.45 -15.10 -26.88
C SER A 212 -13.62 -15.13 -25.90
N ILE A 213 -14.78 -14.61 -26.29
CA ILE A 213 -15.99 -14.56 -25.46
C ILE A 213 -16.66 -15.95 -25.52
N SER A 214 -16.09 -16.94 -24.84
CA SER A 214 -16.68 -18.28 -24.72
C SER A 214 -17.58 -18.35 -23.50
N SER A 215 -18.82 -18.82 -23.61
CA SER A 215 -19.76 -18.91 -22.48
C SER A 215 -19.15 -19.62 -21.25
N SER A 216 -19.35 -19.04 -20.07
CA SER A 216 -18.82 -19.54 -18.81
C SER A 216 -19.62 -20.77 -18.46
N THR A 217 -18.91 -21.84 -18.14
CA THR A 217 -19.59 -23.02 -17.62
C THR A 217 -20.05 -22.71 -16.19
N LYS A 218 -21.21 -23.27 -15.80
CA LYS A 218 -21.71 -23.17 -14.43
C LYS A 218 -20.66 -23.59 -13.39
N GLU A 219 -19.80 -24.55 -13.75
CA GLU A 219 -18.69 -25.02 -12.92
C GLU A 219 -17.63 -23.96 -12.67
N THR A 220 -17.22 -23.21 -13.69
CA THR A 220 -16.21 -22.16 -13.53
C THR A 220 -16.74 -20.99 -12.71
N LYS A 221 -17.99 -20.58 -12.95
CA LYS A 221 -18.66 -19.54 -12.14
C LYS A 221 -18.75 -19.96 -10.66
N ASN A 222 -19.09 -21.22 -10.40
CA ASN A 222 -19.08 -21.77 -9.04
C ASN A 222 -17.67 -21.76 -8.41
N LYS A 223 -16.62 -22.04 -9.18
CA LYS A 223 -15.24 -22.03 -8.67
C LYS A 223 -14.78 -20.61 -8.32
N TYR A 224 -15.05 -19.65 -9.19
CA TYR A 224 -14.78 -18.23 -8.94
C TYR A 224 -15.50 -17.75 -7.67
N ASN A 225 -16.80 -18.03 -7.53
CA ASN A 225 -17.57 -17.66 -6.35
C ASN A 225 -16.98 -18.23 -5.05
N ARG A 226 -16.59 -19.52 -5.05
CA ARG A 226 -15.93 -20.13 -3.87
C ARG A 226 -14.60 -19.45 -3.53
N GLN A 227 -13.83 -19.02 -4.53
CA GLN A 227 -12.58 -18.30 -4.28
C GLN A 227 -12.85 -16.93 -3.65
N ILE A 228 -13.88 -16.21 -4.11
CA ILE A 228 -14.28 -14.95 -3.48
C ILE A 228 -14.77 -15.17 -2.05
N GLU A 229 -15.61 -16.19 -1.79
CA GLU A 229 -16.04 -16.54 -0.44
C GLU A 229 -14.84 -16.82 0.48
N HIS A 230 -13.82 -17.54 0.00
CA HIS A 230 -12.58 -17.73 0.74
C HIS A 230 -11.80 -16.43 1.01
N LEU A 231 -11.83 -15.47 0.08
CA LEU A 231 -11.21 -14.15 0.30
C LEU A 231 -12.00 -13.31 1.32
N ILE A 232 -13.33 -13.46 1.35
CA ILE A 232 -14.21 -12.85 2.36
C ILE A 232 -13.90 -13.43 3.76
N ASP A 233 -13.88 -14.74 3.90
CA ASP A 233 -13.54 -15.39 5.16
C ASP A 233 -12.15 -14.93 5.63
N ARG A 234 -11.20 -14.90 4.70
CA ARG A 234 -9.85 -14.46 4.97
C ARG A 234 -9.76 -13.01 5.44
N VAL A 235 -10.46 -12.07 4.80
CA VAL A 235 -10.40 -10.65 5.22
C VAL A 235 -10.98 -10.46 6.62
N VAL A 236 -11.98 -11.25 6.99
CA VAL A 236 -12.56 -11.24 8.34
C VAL A 236 -11.63 -11.89 9.37
N GLU A 237 -11.00 -13.01 9.03
CA GLU A 237 -10.10 -13.76 9.93
C GLU A 237 -8.75 -13.08 10.16
N GLU A 238 -8.23 -12.37 9.15
CA GLU A 238 -6.92 -11.70 9.26
C GLU A 238 -6.98 -10.33 9.94
N ALA A 239 -8.16 -9.89 10.38
CA ALA A 239 -8.34 -8.65 11.14
C ALA A 239 -7.56 -8.68 12.45
N VAL A 240 -6.68 -7.70 12.64
CA VAL A 240 -5.85 -7.53 13.84
C VAL A 240 -6.50 -6.50 14.74
N TRP A 241 -6.88 -6.94 15.94
CA TRP A 241 -7.54 -6.11 16.94
C TRP A 241 -6.57 -5.65 18.03
N ASN A 242 -6.79 -4.44 18.56
CA ASN A 242 -6.19 -4.06 19.84
C ASN A 242 -6.84 -4.86 21.00
N GLN A 243 -6.22 -4.80 22.18
CA GLN A 243 -6.68 -5.56 23.36
C GLN A 243 -8.13 -5.23 23.75
N GLU A 244 -8.52 -3.95 23.65
CA GLU A 244 -9.85 -3.47 24.01
C GLU A 244 -10.94 -3.74 22.94
N ARG A 245 -10.54 -4.27 21.77
CA ARG A 245 -11.42 -4.44 20.59
C ARG A 245 -12.14 -3.16 20.15
N THR A 246 -11.47 -2.02 20.30
CA THR A 246 -11.94 -0.73 19.83
C THR A 246 -11.34 -0.34 18.48
N GLU A 247 -10.22 -0.96 18.11
CA GLU A 247 -9.45 -0.65 16.91
C GLU A 247 -9.08 -1.92 16.15
N VAL A 248 -9.17 -1.85 14.82
CA VAL A 248 -8.93 -2.95 13.90
C VAL A 248 -8.05 -2.51 12.73
N ASN A 249 -7.11 -3.36 12.32
CA ASN A 249 -6.21 -3.11 11.19
C ASN A 249 -5.83 -4.44 10.49
N TRP A 250 -5.16 -4.35 9.35
CA TRP A 250 -4.63 -5.50 8.60
C TRP A 250 -3.17 -5.27 8.23
N CYS A 251 -2.45 -6.37 8.00
CA CYS A 251 -1.16 -6.32 7.31
C CYS A 251 -1.40 -6.05 5.82
N GLN A 252 -0.50 -5.28 5.20
CA GLN A 252 -0.43 -5.12 3.76
C GLN A 252 1.01 -5.02 3.28
N THR A 253 1.22 -5.30 2.00
CA THR A 253 2.48 -5.05 1.29
C THR A 253 2.54 -3.60 0.82
N LYS A 254 3.67 -2.94 1.07
CA LYS A 254 3.97 -1.58 0.63
C LYS A 254 5.27 -1.60 -0.18
N LEU A 255 5.25 -0.94 -1.34
CA LEU A 255 6.45 -0.74 -2.14
C LEU A 255 7.17 0.53 -1.65
N SER A 256 8.43 0.40 -1.29
CA SER A 256 9.33 1.53 -1.03
C SER A 256 10.23 1.74 -2.24
N THR A 257 10.37 3.01 -2.66
CA THR A 257 11.08 3.41 -3.87
C THR A 257 12.31 4.30 -3.59
N GLU A 258 12.58 4.66 -2.33
CA GLU A 258 13.54 5.73 -1.95
C GLU A 258 15.01 5.44 -2.30
N LYS A 259 15.42 4.17 -2.39
CA LYS A 259 16.80 3.77 -2.73
C LYS A 259 16.85 2.57 -3.66
N GLN A 260 16.02 1.57 -3.38
CA GLN A 260 15.80 0.38 -4.20
C GLN A 260 14.35 -0.05 -4.05
N MET A 261 13.76 -0.59 -5.12
CA MET A 261 12.41 -1.16 -5.11
C MET A 261 12.37 -2.32 -4.13
N THR A 262 11.82 -2.08 -2.95
CA THR A 262 11.73 -3.07 -1.87
C THR A 262 10.31 -3.16 -1.36
N TRP A 263 9.85 -4.38 -1.13
CA TRP A 263 8.53 -4.64 -0.57
C TRP A 263 8.65 -4.82 0.94
N ASN A 264 7.84 -4.07 1.67
CA ASN A 264 7.73 -4.16 3.12
C ASN A 264 6.32 -4.58 3.53
N ILE A 265 6.20 -5.31 4.63
CA ILE A 265 4.91 -5.62 5.23
C ILE A 265 4.66 -4.61 6.36
N GLY A 266 3.51 -3.94 6.34
CA GLY A 266 3.14 -2.97 7.37
C GLY A 266 1.64 -2.87 7.56
N ALA A 267 1.21 -2.08 8.54
CA ALA A 267 -0.21 -1.81 8.77
C ALA A 267 -0.82 -0.94 7.66
N MET A 268 -2.13 -1.06 7.46
CA MET A 268 -2.90 -0.18 6.56
C MET A 268 -2.91 1.25 7.10
N GLY A 269 -2.85 2.22 6.18
CA GLY A 269 -3.05 3.65 6.48
C GLY A 269 -4.54 3.99 6.56
N MET A 270 -4.88 5.28 6.61
CA MET A 270 -6.29 5.73 6.72
C MET A 270 -7.02 5.85 5.37
N TYR A 271 -6.29 6.05 4.27
CA TYR A 271 -6.87 6.54 3.01
C TYR A 271 -7.48 5.46 2.11
N LEU A 272 -8.29 5.85 1.13
CA LEU A 272 -9.14 4.94 0.35
C LEU A 272 -8.36 3.87 -0.41
N TYR A 273 -7.23 4.23 -1.01
CA TYR A 273 -6.51 3.40 -1.98
C TYR A 273 -6.10 2.04 -1.41
N SER A 274 -5.45 2.05 -0.24
CA SER A 274 -4.96 0.84 0.44
C SER A 274 -5.14 0.92 1.96
N GLY A 275 -6.07 1.74 2.44
CA GLY A 275 -6.24 2.03 3.86
C GLY A 275 -7.61 1.67 4.42
N LEU A 276 -7.80 2.02 5.68
CA LEU A 276 -8.96 1.69 6.47
C LEU A 276 -10.26 2.33 5.96
N SER A 277 -10.20 3.47 5.25
CA SER A 277 -11.41 4.04 4.63
C SER A 277 -11.92 3.21 3.45
N GLY A 278 -11.02 2.61 2.66
CA GLY A 278 -11.40 1.60 1.66
C GLY A 278 -11.97 0.34 2.30
N MET A 279 -11.43 -0.07 3.45
CA MET A 279 -11.98 -1.18 4.24
C MET A 279 -13.37 -0.85 4.79
N LEU A 280 -13.63 0.40 5.20
CA LEU A 280 -14.97 0.81 5.65
C LEU A 280 -16.01 0.66 4.53
N LEU A 281 -15.68 1.04 3.29
CA LEU A 281 -16.56 0.81 2.13
C LEU A 281 -16.79 -0.69 1.89
N LEU A 282 -15.73 -1.49 1.90
CA LEU A 282 -15.84 -2.92 1.71
C LEU A 282 -16.73 -3.57 2.78
N PHE A 283 -16.50 -3.24 4.05
CA PHE A 283 -17.27 -3.79 5.17
C PHE A 283 -18.71 -3.26 5.23
N HIS A 284 -18.98 -2.08 4.66
CA HIS A 284 -20.34 -1.61 4.46
C HIS A 284 -21.13 -2.55 3.54
N GLU A 285 -20.56 -2.94 2.39
CA GLU A 285 -21.19 -3.87 1.46
C GLU A 285 -21.27 -5.29 2.04
N LEU A 286 -20.20 -5.77 2.68
CA LEU A 286 -20.19 -7.09 3.31
C LEU A 286 -21.26 -7.22 4.41
N LYS A 287 -21.53 -6.15 5.16
CA LYS A 287 -22.59 -6.12 6.16
C LYS A 287 -23.97 -6.31 5.53
N GLN A 288 -24.19 -5.79 4.31
CA GLN A 288 -25.46 -6.00 3.60
C GLN A 288 -25.57 -7.43 3.06
N PHE A 289 -24.44 -8.06 2.76
CA PHE A 289 -24.37 -9.43 2.23
C PHE A 289 -24.45 -10.51 3.31
N SER A 290 -23.87 -10.28 4.49
CA SER A 290 -23.72 -11.27 5.56
C SER A 290 -24.20 -10.74 6.90
N CYS A 291 -25.07 -11.49 7.58
CA CYS A 291 -25.50 -11.23 8.96
C CYS A 291 -24.47 -11.70 10.01
N SER A 292 -23.18 -11.75 9.65
CA SER A 292 -22.12 -12.19 10.56
C SER A 292 -21.80 -11.12 11.60
N GLU A 293 -21.91 -11.48 12.88
CA GLU A 293 -21.54 -10.61 14.01
C GLU A 293 -20.10 -10.09 13.89
N LYS A 294 -19.18 -10.90 13.34
CA LYS A 294 -17.79 -10.48 13.11
C LYS A 294 -17.70 -9.33 12.10
N VAL A 295 -18.45 -9.41 11.00
CA VAL A 295 -18.48 -8.37 9.96
C VAL A 295 -19.06 -7.08 10.52
N GLU A 296 -20.13 -7.18 11.30
CA GLU A 296 -20.76 -6.02 11.94
C GLU A 296 -19.83 -5.36 12.98
N ASN A 297 -19.13 -6.16 13.79
CA ASN A 297 -18.15 -5.65 14.76
C ASN A 297 -16.99 -4.93 14.07
N ILE A 298 -16.43 -5.50 13.00
CA ILE A 298 -15.37 -4.85 12.21
C ILE A 298 -15.87 -3.53 11.62
N PHE A 299 -17.04 -3.54 10.98
CA PHE A 299 -17.63 -2.32 10.41
C PHE A 299 -17.81 -1.22 11.46
N ASN A 300 -18.36 -1.56 12.64
CA ASN A 300 -18.59 -0.60 13.71
C ASN A 300 -17.27 -0.03 14.27
N ALA A 301 -16.22 -0.85 14.39
CA ALA A 301 -14.90 -0.38 14.80
C ALA A 301 -14.28 0.56 13.77
N LEU A 302 -14.28 0.18 12.48
CA LEU A 302 -13.80 1.02 11.38
C LEU A 302 -14.50 2.38 11.33
N GLN A 303 -15.84 2.38 11.45
CA GLN A 303 -16.63 3.61 11.46
C GLN A 303 -16.18 4.55 12.61
N LYS A 304 -16.09 4.02 13.83
CA LYS A 304 -15.66 4.80 15.01
C LYS A 304 -14.23 5.31 14.87
N MET A 305 -13.31 4.50 14.34
CA MET A 305 -11.93 4.90 14.10
C MET A 305 -11.84 6.08 13.14
N LEU A 306 -12.59 6.04 12.03
CA LEU A 306 -12.61 7.12 11.04
C LEU A 306 -13.24 8.40 11.57
N PHE A 307 -14.33 8.31 12.34
CA PHE A 307 -14.92 9.47 13.01
C PHE A 307 -13.93 10.10 14.01
N ARG A 308 -13.29 9.28 14.86
CA ARG A 308 -12.25 9.76 15.80
C ARG A 308 -11.07 10.41 15.07
N TYR A 309 -10.65 9.86 13.92
CA TYR A 309 -9.59 10.45 13.11
C TYR A 309 -9.97 11.83 12.59
N SER A 310 -11.19 11.98 12.07
CA SER A 310 -11.72 13.28 11.61
C SER A 310 -11.75 14.29 12.76
N GLU A 311 -12.26 13.91 13.94
CA GLU A 311 -12.27 14.75 15.13
C GLU A 311 -10.85 15.16 15.59
N ALA A 312 -9.90 14.22 15.58
CA ALA A 312 -8.52 14.49 15.97
C ALA A 312 -7.83 15.44 14.97
N GLY A 313 -8.07 15.25 13.67
CA GLY A 313 -7.55 16.10 12.60
C GLY A 313 -8.10 17.52 12.65
N THR A 314 -9.38 17.70 12.98
CA THR A 314 -9.98 19.03 13.16
C THR A 314 -9.30 19.80 14.30
N LYS A 315 -8.92 19.11 15.38
CA LYS A 315 -8.20 19.71 16.53
C LYS A 315 -6.76 20.11 16.17
N SER A 316 -6.04 19.26 15.45
CA SER A 316 -4.68 19.54 15.01
C SER A 316 -4.31 18.71 13.80
N ILE A 317 -3.75 19.37 12.79
CA ILE A 317 -3.19 18.73 11.59
C ILE A 317 -2.01 17.79 11.90
N ASN A 318 -1.36 17.92 13.06
CA ASN A 318 -0.28 17.03 13.47
C ASN A 318 -0.79 15.63 13.86
N ASN A 319 -2.11 15.46 14.00
CA ASN A 319 -2.74 14.16 14.26
C ASN A 319 -3.03 13.38 12.98
N LEU A 320 -2.70 13.93 11.80
CA LEU A 320 -2.92 13.31 10.51
C LEU A 320 -1.74 12.42 10.11
N GLN A 321 -2.00 11.42 9.26
CA GLN A 321 -0.94 10.54 8.74
C GLN A 321 -0.09 11.20 7.65
N SER A 322 -0.64 12.17 6.93
CA SER A 322 0.05 12.91 5.87
C SER A 322 -0.56 14.28 5.65
N ASP A 323 0.10 15.09 4.83
CA ASP A 323 -0.39 16.36 4.29
C ASP A 323 -0.96 16.23 2.87
N ALA A 324 -1.19 15.00 2.40
CA ALA A 324 -1.74 14.72 1.07
C ALA A 324 -3.25 15.01 1.03
N THR A 325 -3.72 15.54 -0.09
CA THR A 325 -5.12 15.96 -0.26
C THR A 325 -5.89 15.15 -1.30
N GLY A 326 -5.26 14.14 -1.92
CA GLY A 326 -5.85 13.35 -3.01
C GLY A 326 -7.17 12.64 -2.71
N ALA A 327 -7.89 12.26 -3.77
CA ALA A 327 -9.18 11.59 -3.71
C ALA A 327 -9.09 10.11 -3.32
N TYR A 328 -7.91 9.51 -3.44
CA TYR A 328 -7.68 8.09 -3.13
C TYR A 328 -6.62 7.89 -2.05
N ASP A 329 -5.58 8.71 -2.03
CA ASP A 329 -4.46 8.65 -1.08
C ASP A 329 -4.18 10.04 -0.51
N GLY A 330 -5.04 10.47 0.42
CA GLY A 330 -4.99 11.78 1.06
C GLY A 330 -6.27 12.09 1.83
N GLU A 331 -6.31 13.24 2.49
CA GLU A 331 -7.40 13.61 3.40
C GLU A 331 -8.75 13.76 2.69
N SER A 332 -8.78 14.16 1.41
CA SER A 332 -10.04 14.19 0.65
C SER A 332 -10.60 12.80 0.35
N SER A 333 -9.78 11.75 0.37
CA SER A 333 -10.28 10.38 0.20
C SER A 333 -11.24 9.96 1.33
N ILE A 334 -11.08 10.51 2.53
CA ILE A 334 -11.97 10.25 3.67
C ILE A 334 -13.31 10.97 3.45
N VAL A 335 -13.28 12.23 3.02
CA VAL A 335 -14.47 12.97 2.59
C VAL A 335 -15.21 12.18 1.49
N TYR A 336 -14.46 11.64 0.52
CA TYR A 336 -15.05 10.90 -0.58
C TYR A 336 -15.75 9.62 -0.11
N VAL A 337 -15.11 8.85 0.78
CA VAL A 337 -15.70 7.66 1.38
C VAL A 337 -16.98 8.00 2.16
N TYR A 338 -16.99 9.08 2.93
CA TYR A 338 -18.19 9.53 3.63
C TYR A 338 -19.32 9.91 2.68
N LEU A 339 -19.02 10.59 1.57
CA LEU A 339 -20.02 10.90 0.55
C LEU A 339 -20.61 9.63 -0.08
N ILE A 340 -19.77 8.64 -0.43
CA ILE A 340 -20.23 7.36 -0.97
C ILE A 340 -21.13 6.62 0.04
N LEU A 341 -20.72 6.57 1.31
CA LEU A 341 -21.52 5.95 2.37
C LEU A 341 -22.83 6.69 2.62
N TYR A 342 -22.83 8.02 2.55
CA TYR A 342 -24.05 8.81 2.61
C TYR A 342 -24.97 8.52 1.43
N GLU A 343 -24.43 8.48 0.20
CA GLU A 343 -25.19 8.16 -1.01
C GLU A 343 -25.89 6.80 -0.90
N LYS A 344 -25.19 5.79 -0.37
CA LYS A 344 -25.68 4.41 -0.19
C LYS A 344 -26.63 4.22 0.98
N SER A 345 -26.29 4.76 2.15
CA SER A 345 -27.04 4.50 3.41
C SER A 345 -28.06 5.58 3.78
N LYS A 346 -27.93 6.78 3.20
CA LYS A 346 -28.64 8.01 3.59
C LYS A 346 -28.48 8.41 5.07
N ASP A 347 -27.48 7.85 5.75
CA ASP A 347 -27.14 8.23 7.13
C ASP A 347 -26.44 9.59 7.16
N ILE A 348 -27.16 10.59 7.67
CA ILE A 348 -26.72 12.00 7.71
C ILE A 348 -25.40 12.19 8.49
N ARG A 349 -25.05 11.28 9.40
CA ARG A 349 -23.78 11.36 10.14
C ARG A 349 -22.61 11.41 9.18
N TYR A 350 -22.63 10.62 8.10
CA TYR A 350 -21.54 10.64 7.12
C TYR A 350 -21.42 11.98 6.41
N LEU A 351 -22.54 12.62 6.03
CA LEU A 351 -22.48 13.94 5.43
C LEU A 351 -21.89 14.97 6.40
N ASN A 352 -22.32 14.96 7.67
CA ASN A 352 -21.77 15.86 8.70
C ASN A 352 -20.25 15.66 8.89
N TYR A 353 -19.79 14.41 8.92
CA TYR A 353 -18.36 14.11 9.01
C TYR A 353 -17.61 14.47 7.72
N ALA A 354 -18.23 14.36 6.54
CA ALA A 354 -17.66 14.83 5.28
C ALA A 354 -17.41 16.35 5.32
N GLU A 355 -18.38 17.13 5.78
CA GLU A 355 -18.26 18.58 5.95
C GLU A 355 -17.19 18.95 7.00
N GLN A 356 -17.17 18.25 8.13
CA GLN A 356 -16.15 18.45 9.15
C GLN A 356 -14.74 18.13 8.63
N HIS A 357 -14.56 17.01 7.92
CA HIS A 357 -13.26 16.60 7.41
C HIS A 357 -12.80 17.48 6.24
N ALA A 358 -13.72 18.08 5.48
CA ALA A 358 -13.39 19.06 4.44
C ALA A 358 -12.67 20.30 5.00
N GLN A 359 -12.91 20.69 6.26
CA GLN A 359 -12.17 21.76 6.93
C GLN A 359 -10.68 21.43 7.13
N ILE A 360 -10.34 20.14 7.19
CA ILE A 360 -8.94 19.69 7.26
C ILE A 360 -8.31 19.85 5.87
N VAL A 361 -9.02 19.40 4.82
CA VAL A 361 -8.58 19.53 3.43
C VAL A 361 -8.30 20.98 3.07
N GLU A 362 -9.19 21.90 3.45
CA GLU A 362 -9.01 23.35 3.23
C GLU A 362 -7.67 23.87 3.79
N LYS A 363 -7.26 23.42 4.98
CA LYS A 363 -5.99 23.81 5.62
C LYS A 363 -4.75 23.21 4.96
N LEU A 364 -4.91 22.15 4.16
CA LEU A 364 -3.81 21.39 3.57
C LEU A 364 -3.56 21.74 2.10
N ILE A 365 -4.53 22.31 1.39
CA ILE A 365 -4.43 22.60 -0.06
C ILE A 365 -3.17 23.41 -0.41
N ASP A 366 -2.84 24.44 0.37
CA ASP A 366 -1.64 25.26 0.14
C ASP A 366 -0.32 24.56 0.51
N ARG A 367 -0.40 23.51 1.34
CA ARG A 367 0.76 22.74 1.83
C ARG A 367 1.09 21.57 0.93
N ASP A 368 0.09 21.02 0.27
CA ASP A 368 0.23 19.88 -0.61
C ASP A 368 1.04 20.25 -1.87
N LYS A 369 2.04 19.44 -2.16
CA LYS A 369 2.92 19.60 -3.34
C LYS A 369 2.56 18.64 -4.47
N ARG A 370 1.57 17.76 -4.25
CA ARG A 370 1.06 16.82 -5.25
C ARG A 370 -0.07 17.47 -6.04
N TYR A 371 -0.08 17.25 -7.34
CA TYR A 371 -1.05 17.88 -8.25
C TYR A 371 -2.16 16.94 -8.72
N ASP A 372 -1.94 15.64 -8.60
CA ASP A 372 -2.75 14.64 -9.29
C ASP A 372 -4.07 14.26 -8.60
N MET A 373 -4.86 13.41 -9.26
CA MET A 373 -6.15 12.90 -8.76
C MET A 373 -5.97 11.96 -7.57
N LEU A 374 -4.94 11.11 -7.61
CA LEU A 374 -4.74 10.06 -6.62
C LEU A 374 -4.43 10.66 -5.24
N SER A 375 -3.43 11.52 -5.19
CA SER A 375 -2.73 11.94 -3.98
C SER A 375 -2.66 13.47 -3.79
N GLY A 376 -3.08 14.24 -4.79
CA GLY A 376 -2.92 15.70 -4.80
C GLY A 376 -4.19 16.53 -4.94
N ASN A 377 -3.95 17.82 -5.20
CA ASN A 377 -4.97 18.87 -5.21
C ASN A 377 -6.04 18.72 -6.31
N ALA A 378 -5.79 18.02 -7.43
CA ALA A 378 -6.87 17.70 -8.38
C ALA A 378 -7.89 16.74 -7.77
N GLY A 379 -7.42 15.75 -7.00
CA GLY A 379 -8.28 14.86 -6.23
C GLY A 379 -9.11 15.62 -5.19
N ALA A 380 -8.48 16.56 -4.49
CA ALA A 380 -9.18 17.44 -3.55
C ALA A 380 -10.29 18.23 -4.22
N ALA A 381 -9.99 18.91 -5.35
CA ALA A 381 -10.96 19.68 -6.10
C ALA A 381 -12.16 18.83 -6.55
N TYR A 382 -11.89 17.62 -7.08
CA TYR A 382 -12.94 16.69 -7.50
C TYR A 382 -13.90 16.33 -6.35
N VAL A 383 -13.35 15.98 -5.18
CA VAL A 383 -14.17 15.58 -4.02
C VAL A 383 -14.93 16.78 -3.43
N LEU A 384 -14.31 17.97 -3.38
CA LEU A 384 -14.96 19.19 -2.90
C LEU A 384 -16.13 19.61 -3.80
N LEU A 385 -16.01 19.43 -5.12
CA LEU A 385 -17.11 19.69 -6.06
C LEU A 385 -18.26 18.70 -5.87
N LYS A 386 -17.97 17.43 -5.56
CA LYS A 386 -18.99 16.47 -5.13
C LYS A 386 -19.67 16.88 -3.83
N LEU A 387 -18.91 17.35 -2.84
CA LEU A 387 -19.47 17.84 -1.58
C LEU A 387 -20.34 19.09 -1.79
N TYR A 388 -19.91 20.01 -2.66
CA TYR A 388 -20.71 21.17 -3.08
C TYR A 388 -22.05 20.73 -3.66
N LYS A 389 -22.08 19.75 -4.56
CA LYS A 389 -23.33 19.24 -5.16
C LYS A 389 -24.29 18.64 -4.14
N HIS A 390 -23.78 18.04 -3.06
CA HIS A 390 -24.62 17.47 -1.99
C HIS A 390 -25.15 18.50 -1.02
N THR A 391 -24.39 19.56 -0.75
CA THR A 391 -24.67 20.53 0.32
C THR A 391 -25.23 21.86 -0.19
N GLY A 392 -24.95 22.21 -1.44
CA GLY A 392 -25.18 23.54 -2.01
C GLY A 392 -24.27 24.64 -1.43
N ASN A 393 -23.30 24.30 -0.58
CA ASN A 393 -22.45 25.28 0.10
C ASN A 393 -21.32 25.75 -0.81
N SER A 394 -21.39 27.00 -1.26
CA SER A 394 -20.44 27.60 -2.21
C SER A 394 -19.01 27.71 -1.69
N GLN A 395 -18.77 27.56 -0.37
CA GLN A 395 -17.41 27.48 0.18
C GLN A 395 -16.63 26.32 -0.45
N TYR A 396 -17.24 25.15 -0.64
CA TYR A 396 -16.55 24.00 -1.21
C TYR A 396 -16.18 24.22 -2.69
N LEU A 397 -17.04 24.93 -3.44
CA LEU A 397 -16.72 25.36 -4.80
C LEU A 397 -15.53 26.34 -4.79
N TYR A 398 -15.52 27.31 -3.89
CA TYR A 398 -14.41 28.27 -3.75
C TYR A 398 -13.08 27.57 -3.41
N ILE A 399 -13.08 26.62 -2.47
CA ILE A 399 -11.90 25.85 -2.10
C ILE A 399 -11.42 24.99 -3.29
N ALA A 400 -12.33 24.39 -4.06
CA ALA A 400 -11.97 23.66 -5.28
C ALA A 400 -11.33 24.59 -6.34
N GLU A 401 -11.81 25.83 -6.49
CA GLU A 401 -11.15 26.83 -7.33
C GLU A 401 -9.72 27.13 -6.87
N GLN A 402 -9.49 27.27 -5.55
CA GLN A 402 -8.15 27.50 -5.00
C GLN A 402 -7.19 26.34 -5.29
N ALA A 403 -7.63 25.10 -5.11
CA ALA A 403 -6.84 23.92 -5.43
C ALA A 403 -6.41 23.91 -6.91
N ILE A 404 -7.32 24.20 -7.84
CA ILE A 404 -7.01 24.25 -9.27
C ILE A 404 -6.15 25.47 -9.64
N GLU A 405 -6.29 26.60 -8.96
CA GLU A 405 -5.41 27.76 -9.14
C GLU A 405 -3.95 27.46 -8.76
N ILE A 406 -3.73 26.66 -7.71
CA ILE A 406 -2.38 26.18 -7.35
C ILE A 406 -1.81 25.30 -8.46
N LEU A 407 -2.61 24.38 -9.02
CA LEU A 407 -2.20 23.56 -10.16
C LEU A 407 -1.84 24.44 -11.36
N GLN A 408 -2.67 25.42 -11.70
CA GLN A 408 -2.42 26.31 -12.82
C GLN A 408 -1.11 27.08 -12.68
N LYS A 409 -0.79 27.58 -11.46
CA LYS A 409 0.47 28.28 -11.16
C LYS A 409 1.70 27.39 -11.31
N ASN A 410 1.58 26.09 -11.03
CA ASN A 410 2.66 25.12 -11.10
C ASN A 410 2.63 24.27 -12.38
N SER A 411 1.85 24.66 -13.38
CA SER A 411 1.78 23.95 -14.66
C SER A 411 3.07 24.12 -15.47
N GLU A 412 3.52 23.04 -16.11
CA GLU A 412 4.67 23.07 -16.99
C GLU A 412 4.24 23.06 -18.45
N LYS A 413 4.69 24.06 -19.22
CA LYS A 413 4.46 24.10 -20.67
C LYS A 413 5.19 22.94 -21.37
N GLN A 414 4.46 22.25 -22.22
CA GLN A 414 4.97 21.19 -23.07
C GLN A 414 5.02 21.67 -24.52
N GLN A 415 5.50 20.85 -25.46
CA GLN A 415 5.45 21.19 -26.89
C GLN A 415 4.02 21.46 -27.37
N LYS A 416 3.04 20.76 -26.78
CA LYS A 416 1.61 20.99 -26.94
C LYS A 416 0.97 20.99 -25.57
N GLY A 417 0.27 22.05 -25.21
CA GLY A 417 -0.45 22.13 -23.94
C GLY A 417 0.42 22.19 -22.68
N ILE A 418 -0.16 21.76 -21.57
CA ILE A 418 0.46 21.79 -20.23
C ILE A 418 0.34 20.43 -19.52
N GLY A 419 1.23 20.20 -18.55
CA GLY A 419 1.15 19.05 -17.65
C GLY A 419 1.91 19.28 -16.34
N TRP A 420 1.93 18.27 -15.49
CA TRP A 420 2.60 18.29 -14.18
C TRP A 420 3.46 17.06 -14.02
N ARG A 421 4.72 17.25 -13.61
CA ARG A 421 5.62 16.13 -13.30
C ARG A 421 5.36 15.62 -11.89
N ILE A 422 5.31 14.30 -11.76
CA ILE A 422 5.28 13.59 -10.48
C ILE A 422 6.66 13.02 -10.13
N VAL A 423 7.48 12.76 -11.15
CA VAL A 423 8.86 12.29 -11.02
C VAL A 423 9.72 13.22 -11.87
N ASP A 424 10.77 13.80 -11.29
CA ASP A 424 11.55 14.90 -11.90
C ASP A 424 12.08 14.55 -13.31
N ASP A 425 12.53 13.31 -13.49
CA ASP A 425 13.13 12.81 -14.73
C ASP A 425 12.12 12.28 -15.75
N LEU A 426 10.82 12.33 -15.47
CA LEU A 426 9.77 11.87 -16.38
C LEU A 426 8.91 13.05 -16.87
N PRO A 427 8.54 13.07 -18.16
CA PRO A 427 7.52 13.99 -18.65
C PRO A 427 6.19 13.82 -17.89
N PRO A 428 5.31 14.83 -17.92
CA PRO A 428 3.96 14.69 -17.39
C PRO A 428 3.23 13.45 -17.95
N MET A 429 2.49 12.75 -17.09
CA MET A 429 1.85 11.49 -17.48
C MET A 429 0.46 11.73 -18.09
N SER A 430 0.02 10.81 -18.95
CA SER A 430 -1.40 10.65 -19.30
C SER A 430 -2.12 9.75 -18.29
N GLY A 431 -3.45 9.74 -18.33
CA GLY A 431 -4.26 8.85 -17.49
C GLY A 431 -4.79 9.46 -16.20
N MET A 432 -5.49 8.65 -15.41
CA MET A 432 -6.33 9.15 -14.30
C MET A 432 -5.55 9.44 -13.03
N ALA A 433 -4.74 8.50 -12.54
CA ALA A 433 -4.22 8.57 -11.18
C ALA A 433 -3.22 9.72 -11.00
N HIS A 434 -2.23 9.78 -11.89
CA HIS A 434 -1.09 10.71 -11.84
C HIS A 434 -0.99 11.63 -13.06
N GLY A 435 -1.99 11.58 -13.96
CA GLY A 435 -1.91 12.20 -15.27
C GLY A 435 -2.98 13.25 -15.55
N ASN A 436 -2.88 13.83 -16.75
CA ASN A 436 -3.74 14.92 -17.20
C ASN A 436 -5.23 14.55 -17.25
N ALA A 437 -5.61 13.30 -17.55
CA ALA A 437 -7.01 12.89 -17.56
C ALA A 437 -7.69 13.07 -16.20
N GLY A 438 -6.98 12.79 -15.10
CA GLY A 438 -7.50 13.03 -13.75
C GLY A 438 -7.68 14.51 -13.46
N ILE A 439 -6.73 15.36 -13.86
CA ILE A 439 -6.78 16.80 -13.64
C ILE A 439 -7.87 17.47 -14.49
N LEU A 440 -8.13 16.94 -15.70
CA LEU A 440 -9.16 17.47 -16.59
C LEU A 440 -10.57 17.44 -15.95
N MET A 441 -10.87 16.42 -15.16
CA MET A 441 -12.21 16.23 -14.58
C MET A 441 -12.67 17.41 -13.71
N PRO A 442 -11.97 17.79 -12.61
CA PRO A 442 -12.36 18.93 -11.80
C PRO A 442 -12.26 20.26 -12.57
N VAL A 443 -11.36 20.40 -13.56
CA VAL A 443 -11.25 21.62 -14.37
C VAL A 443 -12.48 21.83 -15.26
N VAL A 444 -12.94 20.77 -15.94
CA VAL A 444 -14.15 20.82 -16.78
C VAL A 444 -15.39 21.05 -15.92
N GLU A 445 -15.45 20.44 -14.73
CA GLU A 445 -16.54 20.66 -13.80
C GLU A 445 -16.56 22.11 -13.29
N LEU A 446 -15.42 22.68 -12.90
CA LEU A 446 -15.33 24.11 -12.56
C LEU A 446 -15.74 25.01 -13.72
N TRP A 447 -15.38 24.66 -14.95
CA TRP A 447 -15.85 25.40 -16.12
C TRP A 447 -17.38 25.37 -16.22
N LYS A 448 -18.01 24.20 -16.05
CA LYS A 448 -19.48 24.08 -16.04
C LYS A 448 -20.13 24.91 -14.94
N GLU A 449 -19.66 24.77 -13.70
CA GLU A 449 -20.30 25.37 -12.53
C GLU A 449 -20.09 26.90 -12.46
N THR A 450 -18.97 27.41 -12.98
CA THR A 450 -18.62 28.83 -12.85
C THR A 450 -18.78 29.64 -14.14
N GLY A 451 -18.79 28.98 -15.30
CA GLY A 451 -18.74 29.64 -16.62
C GLY A 451 -17.45 30.43 -16.92
N LYS A 452 -16.44 30.37 -16.04
CA LYS A 452 -15.22 31.19 -16.18
C LYS A 452 -14.35 30.67 -17.33
N LYS A 453 -14.02 31.56 -18.28
CA LYS A 453 -13.22 31.25 -19.47
C LYS A 453 -11.86 30.61 -19.16
N LYS A 454 -11.22 31.01 -18.05
CA LYS A 454 -9.91 30.48 -17.63
C LYS A 454 -9.90 28.95 -17.50
N TYR A 455 -10.99 28.35 -17.05
CA TYR A 455 -11.08 26.89 -16.91
C TYR A 455 -11.27 26.19 -18.25
N LYS A 456 -12.01 26.81 -19.20
CA LYS A 456 -12.09 26.33 -20.59
C LYS A 456 -10.72 26.35 -21.26
N GLU A 457 -9.96 27.43 -21.06
CA GLU A 457 -8.61 27.59 -21.61
C GLU A 457 -7.64 26.59 -20.99
N MET A 458 -7.70 26.37 -19.67
CA MET A 458 -6.92 25.33 -18.99
C MET A 458 -7.28 23.92 -19.49
N ALA A 459 -8.57 23.61 -19.64
CA ALA A 459 -9.02 22.34 -20.19
C ALA A 459 -8.49 22.09 -21.61
N GLU A 460 -8.46 23.12 -22.46
CA GLU A 460 -7.88 23.07 -23.80
C GLU A 460 -6.40 22.65 -23.74
N GLU A 461 -5.59 23.30 -22.91
CA GLU A 461 -4.16 23.00 -22.79
C GLU A 461 -3.91 21.59 -22.22
N ILE A 462 -4.70 21.16 -21.22
CA ILE A 462 -4.61 19.80 -20.65
C ILE A 462 -4.93 18.75 -21.72
N TRP A 463 -6.02 18.97 -22.47
CA TRP A 463 -6.46 18.06 -23.52
C TRP A 463 -5.49 18.01 -24.70
N GLN A 464 -4.93 19.16 -25.12
CA GLN A 464 -3.94 19.22 -26.20
C GLN A 464 -2.67 18.42 -25.89
N TYR A 465 -2.20 18.47 -24.64
CA TYR A 465 -1.09 17.64 -24.21
C TYR A 465 -1.45 16.16 -24.30
N GLU A 466 -2.59 15.75 -23.76
CA GLU A 466 -2.98 14.34 -23.77
C GLU A 466 -3.26 13.83 -25.19
N GLU A 467 -3.86 14.63 -26.09
CA GLU A 467 -4.01 14.31 -27.51
C GLU A 467 -2.64 14.16 -28.20
N SER A 468 -1.63 14.93 -27.78
CA SER A 468 -0.27 14.83 -28.34
C SER A 468 0.42 13.50 -28.04
N LEU A 469 -0.01 12.82 -26.97
CA LEU A 469 0.50 11.52 -26.57
C LEU A 469 -0.22 10.37 -27.26
N TYR A 470 -1.32 10.62 -28.00
CA TYR A 470 -2.02 9.56 -28.72
C TYR A 470 -1.23 9.12 -29.95
N ASP A 471 -0.83 7.85 -30.00
CA ASP A 471 -0.13 7.25 -31.11
C ASP A 471 -1.08 6.33 -31.91
N VAL A 472 -1.13 6.58 -33.23
CA VAL A 472 -2.05 5.89 -34.16
C VAL A 472 -1.63 4.45 -34.42
N ASN A 473 -0.34 4.13 -34.35
CA ASN A 473 0.20 2.79 -34.61
C ASN A 473 -0.21 1.83 -33.50
N ILE A 474 -0.10 2.26 -32.25
CA ILE A 474 -0.47 1.45 -31.08
C ILE A 474 -1.95 1.61 -30.69
N GLN A 475 -2.65 2.56 -31.32
CA GLN A 475 -4.04 2.96 -31.04
C GLN A 475 -4.27 3.27 -29.56
N ASN A 476 -3.31 3.95 -28.93
CA ASN A 476 -3.31 4.23 -27.50
C ASN A 476 -2.44 5.46 -27.19
N TRP A 477 -2.56 5.97 -25.98
CA TRP A 477 -1.67 6.98 -25.44
C TRP A 477 -0.33 6.36 -25.04
N LEU A 478 0.77 7.02 -25.43
CA LEU A 478 2.12 6.63 -25.07
C LEU A 478 2.30 6.65 -23.54
N ASP A 479 2.97 5.62 -23.03
CA ASP A 479 3.39 5.58 -21.63
C ASP A 479 4.78 6.20 -21.53
N VAL A 480 4.84 7.44 -21.07
CA VAL A 480 6.09 8.22 -20.93
C VAL A 480 7.09 7.62 -19.95
N ARG A 481 6.70 6.60 -19.18
CA ARG A 481 7.57 5.84 -18.28
C ARG A 481 8.38 4.77 -19.02
N CYS A 482 7.94 4.36 -20.21
CA CYS A 482 8.63 3.39 -21.05
C CYS A 482 9.62 4.13 -21.96
N GLY A 483 10.82 3.56 -22.14
CA GLY A 483 11.86 4.16 -22.99
C GLY A 483 11.44 4.17 -24.46
N SER A 484 11.93 5.15 -25.22
CA SER A 484 11.63 5.31 -26.66
C SER A 484 12.14 4.18 -27.57
N SER A 485 12.81 3.16 -27.01
CA SER A 485 13.42 2.03 -27.73
C SER A 485 12.59 0.75 -27.69
N ASP A 486 11.45 0.72 -27.00
CA ASP A 486 10.62 -0.47 -26.92
C ASP A 486 9.69 -0.53 -28.15
N GLU A 487 10.12 -1.22 -29.20
CA GLU A 487 9.40 -1.35 -30.48
C GLU A 487 8.03 -2.09 -30.37
N GLU A 488 7.70 -2.65 -29.19
CA GLU A 488 6.46 -3.39 -28.89
C GLU A 488 5.56 -2.71 -27.83
N GLN A 489 5.53 -1.38 -27.74
CA GLN A 489 4.69 -0.72 -26.73
C GLN A 489 3.18 -0.84 -27.02
N ILE A 490 2.48 -1.67 -26.23
CA ILE A 490 1.00 -1.73 -26.20
C ILE A 490 0.42 -0.41 -25.62
N GLY A 491 1.22 0.36 -24.89
CA GLY A 491 0.79 1.48 -24.05
C GLY A 491 0.06 0.99 -22.79
N ALA A 492 -0.12 1.88 -21.81
CA ALA A 492 -0.79 1.51 -20.56
C ALA A 492 -2.29 1.25 -20.76
N VAL A 493 -2.81 0.21 -20.11
CA VAL A 493 -4.23 -0.18 -20.15
C VAL A 493 -4.70 -0.56 -18.73
N ALA A 494 -5.02 0.47 -17.95
CA ALA A 494 -5.49 0.36 -16.57
C ALA A 494 -6.30 1.61 -16.18
N TRP A 495 -6.93 1.58 -15.00
CA TRP A 495 -7.54 2.77 -14.41
C TRP A 495 -6.47 3.84 -14.09
N CYS A 496 -5.37 3.45 -13.42
CA CYS A 496 -4.36 4.44 -13.01
C CYS A 496 -3.65 5.10 -14.18
N HIS A 497 -3.26 4.32 -15.19
CA HIS A 497 -2.49 4.78 -16.34
C HIS A 497 -3.09 4.25 -17.65
N GLY A 498 -3.20 5.17 -18.62
CA GLY A 498 -3.61 4.87 -19.99
C GLY A 498 -5.11 4.71 -20.20
N ALA A 499 -5.50 3.84 -21.14
CA ALA A 499 -6.82 3.85 -21.77
C ALA A 499 -7.99 3.78 -20.79
N GLY A 500 -7.94 2.93 -19.75
CA GLY A 500 -9.05 2.79 -18.80
C GLY A 500 -9.34 4.06 -18.01
N GLY A 501 -8.30 4.70 -17.47
CA GLY A 501 -8.43 5.97 -16.76
C GLY A 501 -8.91 7.11 -17.67
N ILE A 502 -8.37 7.19 -18.88
CA ILE A 502 -8.77 8.20 -19.87
C ILE A 502 -10.25 8.01 -20.22
N LEU A 503 -10.70 6.78 -20.43
CA LEU A 503 -12.09 6.48 -20.75
C LEU A 503 -13.06 7.04 -19.70
N ILE A 504 -12.84 6.74 -18.42
CA ILE A 504 -13.69 7.25 -17.33
C ILE A 504 -13.64 8.78 -17.24
N SER A 505 -12.46 9.37 -17.37
CA SER A 505 -12.31 10.84 -17.38
C SER A 505 -13.14 11.48 -18.49
N ARG A 506 -13.11 10.90 -19.70
CA ARG A 506 -13.82 11.44 -20.85
C ARG A 506 -15.33 11.24 -20.76
N ILE A 507 -15.80 10.10 -20.27
CA ILE A 507 -17.23 9.88 -19.98
C ILE A 507 -17.73 10.94 -19.00
N TYR A 508 -16.99 11.16 -17.92
CA TYR A 508 -17.32 12.18 -16.92
C TYR A 508 -17.39 13.58 -17.53
N CYS A 509 -16.35 13.99 -18.24
CA CYS A 509 -16.29 15.33 -18.85
C CYS A 509 -17.36 15.51 -19.94
N ASN A 510 -17.65 14.49 -20.73
CA ASN A 510 -18.67 14.53 -21.78
C ASN A 510 -20.08 14.78 -21.24
N ALA A 511 -20.40 14.22 -20.06
CA ALA A 511 -21.67 14.46 -19.38
C ALA A 511 -21.80 15.90 -18.82
N LEU A 512 -20.69 16.65 -18.74
CA LEU A 512 -20.66 17.98 -18.16
C LEU A 512 -20.69 19.11 -19.19
N VAL A 513 -20.16 18.88 -20.40
CA VAL A 513 -20.05 19.90 -21.44
C VAL A 513 -21.27 19.93 -22.36
N ASP A 514 -21.70 21.13 -22.75
CA ASP A 514 -22.74 21.34 -23.78
C ASP A 514 -22.17 21.80 -25.13
N ASP A 515 -20.92 22.27 -25.15
CA ASP A 515 -20.22 22.75 -26.35
C ASP A 515 -20.00 21.59 -27.35
N GLU A 516 -20.55 21.71 -28.56
CA GLU A 516 -20.51 20.64 -29.58
C GLU A 516 -19.10 20.23 -29.99
N MET A 517 -18.13 21.16 -29.98
CA MET A 517 -16.75 20.85 -30.32
C MET A 517 -16.14 19.94 -29.25
N TRP A 518 -16.37 20.27 -27.98
CA TRP A 518 -15.89 19.48 -26.85
C TRP A 518 -16.56 18.11 -26.77
N LYS A 519 -17.87 18.03 -27.02
CA LYS A 519 -18.57 16.73 -27.12
C LYS A 519 -17.93 15.82 -28.18
N LYS A 520 -17.74 16.32 -29.41
CA LYS A 520 -17.10 15.55 -30.48
C LYS A 520 -15.68 15.09 -30.13
N ARG A 521 -14.90 15.93 -29.44
CA ARG A 521 -13.55 15.57 -28.98
C ARG A 521 -13.60 14.45 -27.94
N PHE A 522 -14.48 14.55 -26.94
CA PHE A 522 -14.61 13.53 -25.91
C PHE A 522 -15.20 12.23 -26.44
N GLU A 523 -16.20 12.27 -27.32
CA GLU A 523 -16.74 11.09 -28.00
C GLU A 523 -15.66 10.35 -28.81
N LYS A 524 -14.79 11.09 -29.52
CA LYS A 524 -13.62 10.53 -30.22
C LYS A 524 -12.68 9.83 -29.24
N ASP A 525 -12.34 10.47 -28.12
CA ASP A 525 -11.43 9.89 -27.12
C ASP A 525 -12.05 8.68 -26.41
N ILE A 526 -13.36 8.73 -26.11
CA ILE A 526 -14.14 7.61 -25.55
C ILE A 526 -14.06 6.41 -26.49
N SER A 527 -14.34 6.60 -27.78
CA SER A 527 -14.28 5.52 -28.77
C SER A 527 -12.88 4.90 -28.86
N ARG A 528 -11.82 5.72 -28.91
CA ARG A 528 -10.43 5.26 -28.93
C ARG A 528 -10.07 4.45 -27.68
N ALA A 529 -10.36 4.98 -26.51
CA ALA A 529 -10.02 4.36 -25.23
C ALA A 529 -10.83 3.07 -24.99
N TYR A 530 -12.11 3.06 -25.36
CA TYR A 530 -12.97 1.87 -25.30
C TYR A 530 -12.43 0.74 -26.18
N GLU A 531 -12.12 1.01 -27.46
CA GLU A 531 -11.60 -0.01 -28.37
C GLU A 531 -10.28 -0.61 -27.87
N LYS A 532 -9.40 0.22 -27.31
CA LYS A 532 -8.15 -0.27 -26.72
C LYS A 532 -8.40 -1.12 -25.47
N LEU A 533 -9.22 -0.63 -24.55
CA LEU A 533 -9.54 -1.35 -23.31
C LEU A 533 -10.22 -2.69 -23.60
N LYS A 534 -11.17 -2.71 -24.54
CA LYS A 534 -11.87 -3.92 -25.00
C LYS A 534 -10.93 -5.00 -25.52
N ARG A 535 -9.83 -4.64 -26.16
CA ARG A 535 -8.83 -5.58 -26.70
C ARG A 535 -7.74 -5.98 -25.70
N TYR A 536 -7.56 -5.23 -24.61
CA TYR A 536 -6.44 -5.39 -23.68
C TYR A 536 -6.84 -5.34 -22.19
N TRP A 537 -8.10 -5.63 -21.86
CA TRP A 537 -8.59 -5.59 -20.48
C TRP A 537 -7.96 -6.65 -19.59
N LYS A 538 -7.49 -7.76 -20.17
CA LYS A 538 -6.95 -8.92 -19.44
C LYS A 538 -5.53 -8.65 -18.92
N ARG A 539 -5.32 -8.99 -17.64
CA ARG A 539 -4.06 -8.79 -16.91
C ARG A 539 -3.79 -9.97 -15.97
N ASP A 540 -2.59 -10.04 -15.38
CA ASP A 540 -2.30 -11.02 -14.33
C ASP A 540 -2.96 -10.64 -13.00
N SER A 541 -2.97 -9.35 -12.67
CA SER A 541 -3.64 -8.80 -11.50
C SER A 541 -5.16 -8.80 -11.66
N TRP A 542 -5.86 -9.02 -10.57
CA TRP A 542 -7.32 -8.88 -10.47
C TRP A 542 -7.76 -7.59 -9.78
N SER A 543 -6.81 -6.72 -9.37
CA SER A 543 -7.09 -5.50 -8.61
C SER A 543 -7.96 -4.48 -9.39
N LEU A 544 -8.48 -3.47 -8.69
CA LEU A 544 -9.26 -2.39 -9.30
C LEU A 544 -8.39 -1.35 -10.02
N CYS A 545 -7.19 -1.08 -9.51
CA CYS A 545 -6.32 -0.02 -10.04
C CYS A 545 -5.73 -0.38 -11.40
N HIS A 546 -5.27 -1.61 -11.54
CA HIS A 546 -4.56 -2.10 -12.73
C HIS A 546 -4.72 -3.62 -12.87
N GLY A 547 -5.96 -4.10 -12.73
CA GLY A 547 -6.27 -5.51 -12.90
C GLY A 547 -7.58 -5.73 -13.66
N ILE A 548 -7.94 -7.01 -13.77
CA ILE A 548 -9.12 -7.47 -14.49
C ILE A 548 -10.40 -6.81 -13.98
N CYS A 549 -10.65 -6.82 -12.66
CA CYS A 549 -11.89 -6.26 -12.09
C CYS A 549 -12.05 -4.77 -12.42
N GLY A 550 -10.97 -3.99 -12.32
CA GLY A 550 -11.01 -2.56 -12.66
C GLY A 550 -11.35 -2.30 -14.13
N ASN A 551 -10.68 -3.02 -15.04
CA ASN A 551 -10.91 -2.87 -16.47
C ASN A 551 -12.33 -3.31 -16.87
N LEU A 552 -12.82 -4.42 -16.34
CA LEU A 552 -14.19 -4.89 -16.59
C LEU A 552 -15.24 -3.95 -16.01
N TRP A 553 -15.01 -3.40 -14.81
CA TRP A 553 -15.90 -2.39 -14.24
C TRP A 553 -16.03 -1.19 -15.18
N ILE A 554 -14.91 -0.67 -15.68
CA ILE A 554 -14.92 0.47 -16.60
C ILE A 554 -15.69 0.14 -17.89
N LEU A 555 -15.49 -1.05 -18.47
CA LEU A 555 -16.21 -1.49 -19.67
C LEU A 555 -17.72 -1.57 -19.42
N ASN A 556 -18.13 -2.09 -18.25
CA ASN A 556 -19.52 -2.19 -17.82
C ASN A 556 -20.24 -0.83 -17.65
N GLN A 557 -19.52 0.30 -17.71
CA GLN A 557 -20.16 1.63 -17.70
C GLN A 557 -20.67 2.05 -19.09
N ILE A 558 -20.26 1.39 -20.17
CA ILE A 558 -20.59 1.77 -21.55
C ILE A 558 -21.49 0.73 -22.18
N ASP A 559 -21.00 -0.50 -22.23
CA ASP A 559 -21.75 -1.64 -22.72
C ASP A 559 -21.90 -2.64 -21.58
N GLU A 560 -23.02 -3.37 -21.56
CA GLU A 560 -23.14 -4.54 -20.71
C GLU A 560 -22.10 -5.58 -21.14
N PHE A 561 -20.90 -5.48 -20.59
CA PHE A 561 -19.89 -6.55 -20.54
C PHE A 561 -20.33 -7.55 -19.45
N THR A 562 -21.59 -8.00 -19.53
CA THR A 562 -22.14 -9.06 -18.68
C THR A 562 -21.29 -10.28 -18.91
N ASP A 563 -20.47 -10.63 -17.93
CA ASP A 563 -19.72 -11.87 -17.92
C ASP A 563 -19.02 -12.12 -19.27
N ILE A 564 -17.97 -11.37 -19.63
CA ILE A 564 -16.88 -12.05 -20.35
C ILE A 564 -16.36 -13.09 -19.39
N ASN A 565 -17.04 -14.22 -19.47
CA ASN A 565 -16.81 -15.53 -18.93
C ASN A 565 -15.39 -15.65 -18.44
N ILE A 566 -15.19 -15.22 -17.19
CA ILE A 566 -13.91 -15.35 -16.56
C ILE A 566 -13.80 -16.83 -16.25
N ASN A 567 -13.42 -17.60 -17.27
CA ASN A 567 -13.22 -19.03 -17.23
C ASN A 567 -11.93 -19.38 -16.47
N GLU A 568 -11.47 -18.45 -15.64
CA GLU A 568 -10.18 -18.46 -14.99
C GLU A 568 -10.37 -18.31 -13.49
N CYS A 569 -9.57 -19.07 -12.77
CA CYS A 569 -9.51 -18.98 -11.32
C CYS A 569 -8.76 -17.72 -10.95
N ILE A 570 -9.19 -17.06 -9.87
CA ILE A 570 -8.45 -15.94 -9.29
C ILE A 570 -7.06 -16.43 -8.92
N LYS A 571 -6.05 -15.72 -9.43
CA LYS A 571 -4.65 -15.89 -9.07
C LYS A 571 -4.17 -14.54 -8.55
N LEU A 572 -3.75 -14.51 -7.29
CA LEU A 572 -3.17 -13.33 -6.69
C LEU A 572 -1.68 -13.27 -7.06
N LEU A 573 -1.23 -12.11 -7.52
CA LEU A 573 0.19 -11.83 -7.63
C LEU A 573 0.83 -11.84 -6.23
N PRO A 574 2.15 -12.09 -6.10
CA PRO A 574 2.81 -12.16 -4.79
C PRO A 574 2.55 -10.97 -3.87
N GLN A 575 2.50 -9.76 -4.43
CA GLN A 575 2.20 -8.52 -3.71
C GLN A 575 0.74 -8.41 -3.29
N GLU A 576 -0.18 -9.10 -3.95
CA GLU A 576 -1.60 -9.10 -3.64
C GLU A 576 -1.94 -10.15 -2.57
N ILE A 577 -1.09 -11.16 -2.37
CA ILE A 577 -1.34 -12.26 -1.43
C ILE A 577 -1.68 -11.69 -0.05
N LEU A 578 -0.89 -10.77 0.50
CA LEU A 578 -1.13 -10.19 1.83
C LEU A 578 -1.86 -8.85 1.80
N ASN A 579 -2.36 -8.40 0.64
CA ASN A 579 -2.89 -7.06 0.51
C ASN A 579 -4.43 -7.06 0.38
N PRO A 580 -5.17 -6.77 1.47
CA PRO A 580 -6.61 -6.56 1.42
C PRO A 580 -7.01 -5.17 0.89
N GLY A 581 -6.05 -4.33 0.47
CA GLY A 581 -6.30 -2.97 0.00
C GLY A 581 -7.39 -2.87 -1.07
N PHE A 582 -8.13 -1.76 -1.05
CA PHE A 582 -9.30 -1.56 -1.89
C PHE A 582 -8.93 -1.45 -3.38
N MET A 583 -7.94 -0.62 -3.73
CA MET A 583 -7.58 -0.39 -5.14
C MET A 583 -6.55 -1.37 -5.68
N ASN A 584 -5.59 -1.80 -4.86
CA ASN A 584 -4.41 -2.58 -5.29
C ASN A 584 -4.34 -3.99 -4.67
N GLY A 585 -5.41 -4.44 -4.02
CA GLY A 585 -5.47 -5.70 -3.30
C GLY A 585 -6.73 -6.50 -3.60
N TYR A 586 -6.90 -7.61 -2.87
CA TYR A 586 -8.06 -8.48 -3.04
C TYR A 586 -9.36 -7.90 -2.43
N GLY A 587 -9.28 -6.85 -1.61
CA GLY A 587 -10.46 -6.15 -1.10
C GLY A 587 -11.31 -5.54 -2.23
N GLY A 588 -10.65 -4.99 -3.25
CA GLY A 588 -11.33 -4.49 -4.45
C GLY A 588 -11.98 -5.59 -5.30
N MET A 589 -11.39 -6.79 -5.31
CA MET A 589 -11.97 -7.96 -5.99
C MET A 589 -13.27 -8.40 -5.31
N ILE A 590 -13.26 -8.44 -3.98
CA ILE A 590 -14.46 -8.72 -3.18
C ILE A 590 -15.51 -7.63 -3.44
N TYR A 591 -15.13 -6.36 -3.38
CA TYR A 591 -16.06 -5.24 -3.61
C TYR A 591 -16.70 -5.31 -5.01
N TYR A 592 -15.89 -5.52 -6.06
CA TYR A 592 -16.40 -5.73 -7.42
C TYR A 592 -17.40 -6.88 -7.49
N TYR A 593 -17.09 -8.02 -6.87
CA TYR A 593 -18.00 -9.16 -6.83
C TYR A 593 -19.34 -8.83 -6.15
N LEU A 594 -19.31 -8.11 -5.02
CA LEU A 594 -20.53 -7.74 -4.30
C LEU A 594 -21.44 -6.81 -5.12
N ILE A 595 -20.85 -5.93 -5.94
CA ILE A 595 -21.61 -4.99 -6.79
C ILE A 595 -22.23 -5.68 -8.02
N TYR A 596 -21.56 -6.68 -8.60
CA TYR A 596 -21.94 -7.32 -9.87
C TYR A 596 -22.39 -8.78 -9.73
N ARG A 597 -22.88 -9.16 -8.54
CA ARG A 597 -23.31 -10.54 -8.27
C ARG A 597 -24.63 -10.91 -8.96
N ASP A 598 -25.56 -9.95 -8.98
CA ASP A 598 -26.89 -10.07 -9.56
C ASP A 598 -26.84 -9.76 -11.07
#